data_AF-A0A061NWJ0-F1
#
_entry.id   AF-A0A061NWJ0-F1
#
_cell.length_a   1.000
_cell.length_b   1.000
_cell.length_c   1.000
_cell.angle_alpha   90.00
_cell.angle_beta   90.00
_cell.angle_gamma   90.00
#
_symmetry.space_group_name_H-M   'P 1'
#
loop_
_entity.id
_entity.type
_entity.pdbx_description
1 polymer ?
#
loop_
_entity_poly.entity_id
_entity_poly.type
_entity_poly.pdbx_seq_one_letter_code
_entity_poly.pdbx_strand_id
1 'polypeptide(L)'
;MSIEFEPIYRELLQLRIKQVNGKLSHEEQQELKTVIRTVEQPVEEKYGKNDDYNQSQEERWVSFHAYRNISFYKIEPKRSVMDVLLRRPAPIPEIQPYGVTFDDYQEGTLQYRSVLTLKSLFEDQHMTCTFSELIPATFDEFLVEDVTEEQKHIMERLPEPQWGLSKLEALEGLEEKLANNRELQEMVSWLKEMWQNEYKVIADFDVALKFRVPEQ
;
A
#
# COMPACT_ATOMS: atom_id res chain seq x y z
N MET A 1 -11.35 5.72 -1.46
CA MET A 1 -11.93 5.09 -2.70
C MET A 1 -13.35 4.54 -2.41
N SER A 2 -14.14 4.05 -3.38
CA SER A 2 -15.48 3.49 -3.06
C SER A 2 -15.41 2.08 -2.46
N ILE A 3 -16.17 1.86 -1.39
CA ILE A 3 -16.17 0.64 -0.56
C ILE A 3 -16.61 -0.61 -1.35
N GLU A 4 -17.38 -0.43 -2.43
CA GLU A 4 -17.97 -1.49 -3.25
C GLU A 4 -16.93 -2.45 -3.87
N PHE A 5 -15.71 -1.99 -4.14
CA PHE A 5 -14.65 -2.80 -4.77
C PHE A 5 -13.73 -3.51 -3.76
N GLU A 6 -13.80 -3.20 -2.47
CA GLU A 6 -12.85 -3.73 -1.48
C GLU A 6 -12.81 -5.27 -1.40
N PRO A 7 -13.96 -6.01 -1.44
CA PRO A 7 -13.94 -7.47 -1.48
C PRO A 7 -13.23 -8.01 -2.73
N ILE A 8 -13.49 -7.40 -3.89
CA ILE A 8 -12.94 -7.79 -5.19
C ILE A 8 -11.42 -7.56 -5.22
N TYR A 9 -10.93 -6.46 -4.64
CA TYR A 9 -9.48 -6.23 -4.49
C TYR A 9 -8.81 -7.25 -3.56
N ARG A 10 -9.47 -7.64 -2.45
CA ARG A 10 -8.94 -8.68 -1.53
C ARG A 10 -8.86 -10.05 -2.22
N GLU A 11 -9.89 -10.42 -2.98
CA GLU A 11 -9.96 -11.66 -3.77
C GLU A 11 -8.90 -11.70 -4.88
N LEU A 12 -8.81 -10.62 -5.68
CA LEU A 12 -7.77 -10.43 -6.70
C LEU A 12 -6.37 -10.59 -6.10
N LEU A 13 -6.08 -9.91 -4.99
CA LEU A 13 -4.76 -9.95 -4.34
C LEU A 13 -4.36 -11.38 -3.93
N GLN A 14 -5.27 -12.16 -3.35
CA GLN A 14 -5.01 -13.55 -2.97
C GLN A 14 -4.68 -14.43 -4.18
N LEU A 15 -5.45 -14.28 -5.27
CA LEU A 15 -5.21 -15.00 -6.52
C LEU A 15 -3.87 -14.58 -7.15
N ARG A 16 -3.55 -13.29 -7.17
CA ARG A 16 -2.24 -12.79 -7.65
C ARG A 16 -1.04 -13.36 -6.89
N ILE A 17 -1.13 -13.51 -5.56
CA ILE A 17 -0.07 -14.15 -4.76
C ILE A 17 0.10 -15.63 -5.15
N LYS A 18 -0.99 -16.38 -5.33
CA LYS A 18 -0.93 -17.77 -5.82
C LYS A 18 -0.31 -17.86 -7.22
N GLN A 19 -0.57 -16.87 -8.08
CA GLN A 19 -0.11 -16.82 -9.47
C GLN A 19 1.42 -16.70 -9.56
N VAL A 20 1.99 -15.71 -8.86
CA VAL A 20 3.44 -15.45 -8.81
C VAL A 20 4.20 -16.64 -8.23
N ASN A 21 3.58 -17.36 -7.29
CA ASN A 21 4.14 -18.58 -6.71
C ASN A 21 4.01 -19.84 -7.57
N GLY A 22 3.30 -19.81 -8.70
CA GLY A 22 2.97 -21.01 -9.48
C GLY A 22 2.08 -22.02 -8.74
N LYS A 23 1.46 -21.62 -7.62
CA LYS A 23 0.62 -22.47 -6.75
C LYS A 23 -0.86 -22.51 -7.22
N LEU A 24 -1.19 -21.86 -8.34
CA LEU A 24 -2.56 -21.50 -8.75
C LEU A 24 -3.24 -22.60 -9.59
N SER A 25 -4.37 -23.11 -9.09
CA SER A 25 -5.13 -24.23 -9.65
C SER A 25 -5.83 -23.89 -10.97
N HIS A 26 -6.32 -24.88 -11.73
CA HIS A 26 -7.05 -24.59 -12.97
C HIS A 26 -8.41 -23.90 -12.71
N GLU A 27 -9.02 -24.12 -11.54
CA GLU A 27 -10.26 -23.46 -11.14
C GLU A 27 -9.97 -21.99 -10.75
N GLU A 28 -8.91 -21.77 -9.94
CA GLU A 28 -8.41 -20.44 -9.59
C GLU A 28 -7.95 -19.64 -10.83
N GLN A 29 -7.49 -20.31 -11.90
CA GLN A 29 -7.15 -19.67 -13.19
C GLN A 29 -8.37 -19.15 -13.94
N GLN A 30 -9.56 -19.72 -13.71
CA GLN A 30 -10.82 -19.25 -14.27
C GLN A 30 -11.45 -18.18 -13.35
N GLU A 31 -11.32 -18.35 -12.04
CA GLU A 31 -11.67 -17.37 -11.00
C GLU A 31 -10.93 -16.03 -11.24
N LEU A 32 -9.59 -16.05 -11.32
CA LEU A 32 -8.76 -14.86 -11.57
C LEU A 32 -9.17 -14.11 -12.86
N LYS A 33 -9.47 -14.84 -13.94
CA LYS A 33 -9.96 -14.24 -15.20
C LYS A 33 -11.35 -13.62 -15.06
N THR A 34 -12.20 -14.19 -14.21
CA THR A 34 -13.54 -13.68 -13.93
C THR A 34 -13.45 -12.40 -13.09
N VAL A 35 -12.63 -12.41 -12.04
CA VAL A 35 -12.35 -11.26 -11.17
C VAL A 35 -11.77 -10.09 -11.96
N ILE A 36 -10.75 -10.32 -12.78
CA ILE A 36 -10.15 -9.29 -13.65
C ILE A 36 -11.21 -8.69 -14.59
N ARG A 37 -11.96 -9.54 -15.30
CA ARG A 37 -13.02 -9.10 -16.22
C ARG A 37 -14.13 -8.29 -15.52
N THR A 38 -14.42 -8.59 -14.27
CA THR A 38 -15.43 -7.88 -13.46
C THR A 38 -15.06 -6.41 -13.24
N VAL A 39 -13.78 -6.06 -13.31
CA VAL A 39 -13.31 -4.67 -13.18
C VAL A 39 -12.89 -4.04 -14.52
N GLU A 40 -12.49 -4.84 -15.52
CA GLU A 40 -12.30 -4.37 -16.90
C GLU A 40 -13.63 -3.95 -17.57
N GLN A 41 -14.69 -4.74 -17.40
CA GLN A 41 -15.96 -4.52 -18.11
C GLN A 41 -16.60 -3.14 -17.84
N PRO A 42 -16.69 -2.62 -16.59
CA PRO A 42 -17.19 -1.27 -16.34
C PRO A 42 -16.32 -0.15 -16.94
N VAL A 43 -15.04 -0.42 -17.23
CA VAL A 43 -14.15 0.53 -17.92
C VAL A 43 -14.39 0.47 -19.43
N GLU A 44 -14.50 -0.72 -20.01
CA GLU A 44 -14.83 -0.92 -21.42
C GLU A 44 -16.19 -0.30 -21.79
N GLU A 45 -17.23 -0.55 -20.98
CA GLU A 45 -18.58 0.00 -21.17
C GLU A 45 -18.64 1.53 -21.07
N LYS A 46 -17.79 2.14 -20.22
CA LYS A 46 -17.82 3.58 -19.93
C LYS A 46 -16.88 4.42 -20.78
N TYR A 47 -15.77 3.85 -21.24
CA TYR A 47 -14.71 4.57 -21.96
C TYR A 47 -14.41 4.02 -23.36
N GLY A 48 -15.02 2.89 -23.77
CA GLY A 48 -14.80 2.29 -25.08
C GLY A 48 -13.38 1.75 -25.31
N LYS A 49 -12.63 1.52 -24.22
CA LYS A 49 -11.27 0.97 -24.23
C LYS A 49 -11.26 -0.44 -23.66
N ASN A 50 -10.67 -1.36 -24.41
CA ASN A 50 -10.24 -2.66 -23.93
C ASN A 50 -8.76 -2.52 -23.53
N ASP A 51 -8.51 -1.99 -22.33
CA ASP A 51 -7.18 -1.92 -21.73
C ASP A 51 -6.93 -3.26 -21.00
N ASP A 52 -5.87 -4.01 -21.36
CA ASP A 52 -5.49 -5.24 -20.67
C ASP A 52 -5.06 -4.89 -19.23
N TYR A 53 -5.98 -5.03 -18.28
CA TYR A 53 -5.69 -4.65 -16.91
C TYR A 53 -4.60 -5.54 -16.33
N ASN A 54 -4.59 -6.82 -16.73
CA ASN A 54 -3.63 -7.80 -16.27
C ASN A 54 -2.17 -7.39 -16.57
N GLN A 55 -1.85 -7.05 -17.83
CA GLN A 55 -0.54 -6.53 -18.21
C GLN A 55 -0.29 -5.18 -17.55
N SER A 56 -1.28 -4.27 -17.58
CA SER A 56 -1.11 -2.94 -16.99
C SER A 56 -0.82 -3.00 -15.49
N GLN A 57 -1.22 -4.05 -14.79
CA GLN A 57 -1.00 -4.25 -13.35
C GLN A 57 0.40 -4.83 -13.06
N GLU A 58 0.92 -5.73 -13.90
CA GLU A 58 2.29 -6.26 -13.72
C GLU A 58 3.36 -5.18 -13.91
N GLU A 59 3.13 -4.21 -14.81
CA GLU A 59 4.08 -3.13 -15.14
C GLU A 59 4.06 -1.93 -14.15
N ARG A 60 3.17 -1.93 -13.15
CA ARG A 60 3.05 -0.82 -12.19
C ARG A 60 4.09 -0.87 -11.09
N TRP A 61 4.46 0.32 -10.61
CA TRP A 61 5.30 0.51 -9.44
C TRP A 61 4.45 0.67 -8.18
N VAL A 62 4.96 0.10 -7.09
CA VAL A 62 4.53 0.27 -5.70
C VAL A 62 5.59 1.10 -5.01
N SER A 63 5.22 2.18 -4.34
CA SER A 63 6.14 2.95 -3.50
C SER A 63 6.27 2.33 -2.11
N PHE A 64 7.42 2.49 -1.49
CA PHE A 64 7.73 2.08 -0.12
C PHE A 64 8.20 3.31 0.63
N HIS A 65 7.38 3.79 1.57
CA HIS A 65 7.63 4.99 2.34
C HIS A 65 8.28 4.59 3.67
N ALA A 66 9.51 5.03 3.89
CA ALA A 66 10.25 4.83 5.13
C ALA A 66 10.34 6.16 5.89
N TYR A 67 10.00 6.16 7.18
CA TYR A 67 10.05 7.35 8.02
C TYR A 67 10.44 7.06 9.47
N ARG A 68 10.99 8.08 10.13
CA ARG A 68 11.26 8.11 11.57
C ARG A 68 10.83 9.44 12.18
N ASN A 69 10.78 9.50 13.52
CA ASN A 69 10.34 10.66 14.31
C ASN A 69 8.94 11.21 13.95
N ILE A 70 8.01 10.34 13.54
CA ILE A 70 6.64 10.73 13.18
C ILE A 70 6.00 11.51 14.33
N SER A 71 5.53 12.73 14.05
CA SER A 71 4.79 13.54 15.03
C SER A 71 3.44 13.97 14.46
N PHE A 72 2.39 13.76 15.23
CA PHE A 72 1.01 14.14 14.90
C PHE A 72 0.57 15.35 15.72
N TYR A 73 0.10 16.42 15.06
CA TYR A 73 -0.54 17.54 15.72
C TYR A 73 -1.99 17.69 15.27
N LYS A 74 -2.91 17.94 16.21
CA LYS A 74 -4.33 18.11 15.86
C LYS A 74 -4.55 19.46 15.18
N ILE A 75 -5.22 19.45 14.03
CA ILE A 75 -5.52 20.68 13.29
C ILE A 75 -6.83 21.28 13.80
N GLU A 76 -6.75 22.50 14.35
CA GLU A 76 -7.96 23.23 14.73
C GLU A 76 -8.62 23.88 13.49
N PRO A 77 -9.94 23.75 13.32
CA PRO A 77 -10.63 24.28 12.15
C PRO A 77 -10.64 25.82 12.19
N LYS A 78 -9.95 26.43 11.22
CA LYS A 78 -9.77 27.89 11.11
C LYS A 78 -11.12 28.59 10.96
N ARG A 79 -11.49 29.40 11.96
CA ARG A 79 -12.75 30.19 11.95
C ARG A 79 -12.62 31.37 11.00
N SER A 80 -13.65 31.63 10.18
CA SER A 80 -13.66 32.85 9.35
C SER A 80 -13.89 34.10 10.21
N VAL A 81 -13.51 35.27 9.68
CA VAL A 81 -13.80 36.57 10.32
C VAL A 81 -15.29 36.74 10.59
N MET A 82 -16.17 36.23 9.70
CA MET A 82 -17.61 36.28 9.88
C MET A 82 -18.11 35.40 11.03
N ASP A 83 -17.49 34.24 11.27
CA ASP A 83 -17.91 33.34 12.36
C ASP A 83 -17.49 33.87 13.74
N VAL A 84 -16.40 34.64 13.79
CA VAL A 84 -15.99 35.41 14.97
C VAL A 84 -16.94 36.59 15.20
N LEU A 85 -17.21 37.41 14.18
CA LEU A 85 -18.10 38.57 14.28
C LEU A 85 -19.54 38.20 14.65
N LEU A 86 -20.08 37.14 14.04
CA LEU A 86 -21.44 36.65 14.27
C LEU A 86 -21.57 35.74 15.50
N ARG A 87 -20.48 35.52 16.26
CA ARG A 87 -20.40 34.62 17.42
C ARG A 87 -20.95 33.21 17.15
N ARG A 88 -20.83 32.73 15.92
CA ARG A 88 -21.26 31.37 15.54
C ARG A 88 -20.45 30.34 16.33
N PRO A 89 -21.02 29.16 16.66
CA PRO A 89 -20.22 28.06 17.17
C PRO A 89 -19.06 27.77 16.20
N ALA A 90 -17.94 27.26 16.72
CA ALA A 90 -16.89 26.78 15.83
C ALA A 90 -17.45 25.64 14.95
N PRO A 91 -17.07 25.56 13.67
CA PRO A 91 -17.48 24.44 12.84
C PRO A 91 -16.96 23.14 13.49
N ILE A 92 -17.89 22.22 13.76
CA ILE A 92 -17.53 20.87 14.21
C ILE A 92 -17.11 20.12 12.94
N PRO A 93 -15.83 19.72 12.80
CA PRO A 93 -15.40 19.02 11.61
C PRO A 93 -15.92 17.57 11.65
N GLU A 94 -16.48 17.09 10.55
CA GLU A 94 -17.07 15.75 10.46
C GLU A 94 -16.01 14.63 10.58
N ILE A 95 -14.77 14.95 10.18
CA ILE A 95 -13.56 14.15 10.36
C ILE A 95 -12.52 15.06 11.03
N GLN A 96 -11.78 14.58 12.03
CA GLN A 96 -10.70 15.37 12.66
C GLN A 96 -9.38 15.11 11.93
N PRO A 97 -8.77 16.13 11.28
CA PRO A 97 -7.48 15.97 10.65
C PRO A 97 -6.33 16.18 11.64
N TYR A 98 -5.28 15.40 11.46
CA TYR A 98 -4.00 15.49 12.15
C TYR A 98 -2.93 15.87 11.16
N GLY A 99 -2.24 16.98 11.40
CA GLY A 99 -1.05 17.32 10.64
C GLY A 99 0.08 16.36 10.98
N VAL A 100 0.82 15.91 9.97
CA VAL A 100 1.94 14.96 10.14
C VAL A 100 3.26 15.63 9.80
N THR A 101 4.28 15.40 10.62
CA THR A 101 5.66 15.76 10.31
C THR A 101 6.57 14.54 10.40
N PHE A 102 7.49 14.47 9.45
CA PHE A 102 8.60 13.51 9.40
C PHE A 102 9.90 14.32 9.40
N ASP A 103 10.78 14.10 10.39
CA ASP A 103 12.11 14.73 10.39
C ASP A 103 13.02 14.14 9.29
N ASP A 104 12.71 12.91 8.88
CA ASP A 104 13.50 12.11 7.96
C ASP A 104 12.59 11.11 7.23
N TYR A 105 12.63 11.14 5.89
CA TYR A 105 11.77 10.40 4.98
C TYR A 105 12.60 9.87 3.81
N GLN A 106 12.39 8.61 3.44
CA GLN A 106 12.96 8.00 2.25
C GLN A 106 11.89 7.21 1.48
N GLU A 107 12.09 7.06 0.18
CA GLU A 107 11.20 6.33 -0.70
C GLU A 107 11.98 5.33 -1.56
N GLY A 108 11.57 4.07 -1.51
CA GLY A 108 11.95 3.04 -2.47
C GLY A 108 10.78 2.70 -3.39
N THR A 109 11.05 2.12 -4.56
CA THR A 109 9.99 1.63 -5.46
C THR A 109 10.29 0.22 -5.94
N LEU A 110 9.26 -0.60 -6.12
CA LEU A 110 9.37 -1.98 -6.61
C LEU A 110 8.18 -2.29 -7.54
N GLN A 111 8.40 -3.00 -8.64
CA GLN A 111 7.31 -3.43 -9.52
C GLN A 111 6.33 -4.36 -8.80
N TYR A 112 5.04 -4.19 -9.04
CA TYR A 112 3.95 -4.89 -8.34
C TYR A 112 4.15 -6.42 -8.32
N ARG A 113 4.60 -7.01 -9.42
CA ARG A 113 4.95 -8.43 -9.52
C ARG A 113 6.11 -8.84 -8.60
N SER A 114 7.15 -8.01 -8.51
CA SER A 114 8.25 -8.23 -7.56
C SER A 114 7.77 -8.04 -6.11
N VAL A 115 6.84 -7.12 -5.82
CA VAL A 115 6.25 -7.00 -4.48
C VAL A 115 5.41 -8.22 -4.11
N LEU A 116 4.62 -8.77 -5.02
CA LEU A 116 3.90 -10.03 -4.78
C LEU A 116 4.85 -11.20 -4.51
N THR A 117 6.01 -11.22 -5.19
CA THR A 117 7.09 -12.18 -4.90
C THR A 117 7.59 -12.00 -3.47
N LEU A 118 7.97 -10.77 -3.09
CA LEU A 118 8.45 -10.40 -1.76
C LEU A 118 7.42 -10.75 -0.66
N LYS A 119 6.14 -10.45 -0.89
CA LYS A 119 5.02 -10.78 0.01
C LYS A 119 4.99 -12.28 0.32
N SER A 120 5.11 -13.13 -0.69
CA SER A 120 5.11 -14.58 -0.44
C SER A 120 6.36 -15.07 0.29
N LEU A 121 7.51 -14.41 0.15
CA LEU A 121 8.72 -14.79 0.92
C LEU A 121 8.51 -14.61 2.42
N PHE A 122 7.81 -13.54 2.80
CA PHE A 122 7.43 -13.25 4.17
C PHE A 122 6.27 -14.13 4.67
N GLU A 123 5.26 -14.39 3.84
CA GLU A 123 4.14 -15.29 4.19
C GLU A 123 4.60 -16.75 4.41
N ASP A 124 5.54 -17.26 3.59
CA ASP A 124 6.16 -18.59 3.76
C ASP A 124 6.80 -18.73 5.18
N GLN A 125 7.28 -17.64 5.80
CA GLN A 125 7.91 -17.60 7.14
C GLN A 125 6.96 -17.12 8.25
N HIS A 126 5.66 -17.37 8.07
CA HIS A 126 4.58 -17.05 9.02
C HIS A 126 4.55 -15.59 9.46
N MET A 127 4.90 -14.63 8.59
CA MET A 127 4.66 -13.19 8.81
C MET A 127 3.23 -12.79 8.46
N THR A 128 2.27 -13.64 8.85
CA THR A 128 0.86 -13.53 8.50
C THR A 128 0.14 -12.39 9.21
N CYS A 129 0.60 -11.96 10.39
CA CYS A 129 -0.01 -10.83 11.09
C CYS A 129 0.10 -9.53 10.30
N THR A 130 1.25 -9.26 9.70
CA THR A 130 1.65 -7.88 9.40
C THR A 130 1.99 -7.58 7.94
N PHE A 131 2.13 -8.54 7.01
CA PHE A 131 2.20 -8.14 5.58
C PHE A 131 0.84 -7.74 4.98
N SER A 132 -0.24 -7.81 5.76
CA SER A 132 -1.55 -7.15 5.53
C SER A 132 -1.70 -5.82 6.27
N GLU A 133 -1.08 -5.66 7.45
CA GLU A 133 -1.13 -4.43 8.25
C GLU A 133 -0.05 -3.41 7.81
N LEU A 134 1.03 -3.89 7.18
CA LEU A 134 1.95 -3.08 6.37
C LEU A 134 1.32 -2.71 5.02
N ILE A 135 0.47 -3.58 4.44
CA ILE A 135 -0.09 -3.40 3.09
C ILE A 135 -1.36 -4.26 2.84
N PRO A 136 -2.56 -3.66 2.66
CA PRO A 136 -2.75 -2.44 1.88
C PRO A 136 -3.45 -1.30 2.63
N ALA A 137 -2.77 -0.16 2.71
CA ALA A 137 -3.42 1.14 2.77
C ALA A 137 -3.47 1.73 1.35
N THR A 138 -4.52 2.49 1.02
CA THR A 138 -4.56 3.36 -0.16
C THR A 138 -3.88 4.69 0.22
N PHE A 139 -2.64 4.91 -0.19
CA PHE A 139 -1.77 5.92 0.44
C PHE A 139 -1.92 7.35 -0.14
N ASP A 140 -2.89 7.59 -1.05
CA ASP A 140 -3.28 8.94 -1.54
C ASP A 140 -3.44 9.97 -0.41
N GLU A 141 -3.88 9.48 0.74
CA GLU A 141 -4.34 10.27 1.87
C GLU A 141 -3.18 10.56 2.87
N PHE A 142 -1.91 10.24 2.53
CA PHE A 142 -0.70 10.43 3.38
C PHE A 142 0.45 11.26 2.76
N LEU A 143 0.37 11.60 1.46
CA LEU A 143 1.21 12.67 0.86
C LEU A 143 0.55 14.06 0.99
N VAL A 144 -0.51 14.14 1.78
CA VAL A 144 -1.19 15.37 2.21
C VAL A 144 -0.58 15.81 3.55
N GLU A 145 -0.60 17.12 3.84
CA GLU A 145 -0.17 17.66 5.15
C GLU A 145 -1.00 17.10 6.33
N ASP A 146 -2.20 16.58 6.05
CA ASP A 146 -3.25 16.18 7.00
C ASP A 146 -3.63 14.69 6.81
N VAL A 147 -3.72 13.90 7.90
CA VAL A 147 -4.27 12.53 7.93
C VAL A 147 -5.47 12.40 8.86
N THR A 148 -6.29 11.35 8.65
CA THR A 148 -7.40 11.01 9.56
C THR A 148 -6.93 10.28 10.85
N GLU A 149 -7.80 10.23 11.87
CA GLU A 149 -7.56 9.46 13.10
C GLU A 149 -7.29 7.96 12.83
N GLU A 150 -7.99 7.36 11.86
CA GLU A 150 -7.80 5.94 11.49
C GLU A 150 -6.42 5.70 10.86
N GLN A 151 -6.01 6.57 9.93
CA GLN A 151 -4.68 6.54 9.31
C GLN A 151 -3.55 6.74 10.34
N LYS A 152 -3.67 7.75 11.21
CA LYS A 152 -2.74 7.98 12.32
C LYS A 152 -2.61 6.71 13.18
N HIS A 153 -3.73 6.11 13.56
CA HIS A 153 -3.78 4.89 14.37
C HIS A 153 -3.20 3.65 13.66
N ILE A 154 -3.22 3.60 12.32
CA ILE A 154 -2.47 2.62 11.52
C ILE A 154 -0.96 2.89 11.62
N MET A 155 -0.51 4.13 11.40
CA MET A 155 0.91 4.51 11.50
C MET A 155 1.50 4.26 12.90
N GLU A 156 0.77 4.61 13.96
CA GLU A 156 1.14 4.36 15.36
C GLU A 156 1.33 2.85 15.65
N ARG A 157 0.64 1.98 14.90
CA ARG A 157 0.70 0.50 15.03
C ARG A 157 1.71 -0.19 14.12
N LEU A 158 2.39 0.54 13.22
CA LEU A 158 3.31 -0.09 12.27
C LEU A 158 4.43 -0.88 13.00
N PRO A 159 4.84 -2.05 12.47
CA PRO A 159 5.84 -2.91 13.11
C PRO A 159 7.14 -2.17 13.47
N GLU A 160 7.73 -2.54 14.60
CA GLU A 160 9.01 -1.96 15.01
C GLU A 160 10.14 -2.39 14.05
N PRO A 161 11.10 -1.50 13.73
CA PRO A 161 12.15 -1.77 12.74
C PRO A 161 12.94 -3.07 13.03
N GLN A 162 13.25 -3.31 14.31
CA GLN A 162 13.95 -4.52 14.77
C GLN A 162 13.15 -5.82 14.52
N TRP A 163 11.81 -5.75 14.53
CA TRP A 163 10.97 -6.88 14.15
C TRP A 163 11.10 -7.18 12.65
N GLY A 164 11.05 -6.15 11.80
CA GLY A 164 11.24 -6.30 10.34
C GLY A 164 12.61 -6.88 10.00
N LEU A 165 13.67 -6.33 10.59
CA LEU A 165 15.05 -6.80 10.43
C LEU A 165 15.21 -8.27 10.84
N SER A 166 14.82 -8.63 12.06
CA SER A 166 14.92 -10.02 12.55
C SER A 166 14.13 -11.03 11.73
N LYS A 167 13.06 -10.58 11.06
CA LYS A 167 12.26 -11.39 10.14
C LYS A 167 12.89 -11.58 8.76
N LEU A 168 13.51 -10.53 8.20
CA LEU A 168 14.28 -10.61 6.96
C LEU A 168 15.51 -11.53 7.14
N GLU A 169 16.18 -11.46 8.29
CA GLU A 169 17.32 -12.33 8.62
C GLU A 169 16.92 -13.78 8.93
N ALA A 170 15.63 -14.05 9.19
CA ALA A 170 15.07 -15.39 9.35
C ALA A 170 14.57 -16.02 8.03
N LEU A 171 14.71 -15.34 6.88
CA LEU A 171 14.30 -15.88 5.58
C LEU A 171 15.31 -16.92 5.06
N GLU A 172 15.10 -18.19 5.39
CA GLU A 172 15.88 -19.29 4.82
C GLU A 172 15.83 -19.30 3.28
N GLY A 173 16.98 -19.47 2.64
CA GLY A 173 17.12 -19.48 1.18
C GLY A 173 16.91 -18.12 0.49
N LEU A 174 16.88 -17.01 1.23
CA LEU A 174 16.66 -15.67 0.67
C LEU A 174 17.63 -15.36 -0.48
N GLU A 175 18.94 -15.58 -0.29
CA GLU A 175 19.96 -15.34 -1.33
C GLU A 175 19.73 -16.17 -2.60
N GLU A 176 19.28 -17.42 -2.47
CA GLU A 176 18.97 -18.30 -3.61
C GLU A 176 17.72 -17.85 -4.36
N LYS A 177 16.66 -17.49 -3.62
CA LYS A 177 15.41 -16.93 -4.19
C LYS A 177 15.66 -15.56 -4.84
N LEU A 178 16.64 -14.79 -4.34
CA LEU A 178 17.07 -13.51 -4.88
C LEU A 178 17.99 -13.63 -6.09
N ALA A 179 18.72 -14.72 -6.27
CA ALA A 179 19.88 -14.81 -7.18
C ALA A 179 19.61 -14.35 -8.63
N ASN A 180 18.37 -14.48 -9.12
CA ASN A 180 17.96 -14.12 -10.47
C ASN A 180 17.06 -12.86 -10.55
N ASN A 181 16.75 -12.19 -9.44
CA ASN A 181 15.97 -10.95 -9.43
C ASN A 181 16.73 -9.81 -8.72
N ARG A 182 17.47 -9.03 -9.50
CA ARG A 182 18.24 -7.86 -9.04
C ARG A 182 17.36 -6.77 -8.40
N GLU A 183 16.16 -6.54 -8.92
CA GLU A 183 15.23 -5.54 -8.39
C GLU A 183 14.82 -5.91 -6.94
N LEU A 184 14.57 -7.20 -6.71
CA LEU A 184 14.29 -7.74 -5.38
C LEU A 184 15.53 -7.68 -4.46
N GLN A 185 16.75 -7.87 -4.99
CA GLN A 185 18.00 -7.72 -4.22
C GLN A 185 18.19 -6.27 -3.74
N GLU A 186 17.95 -5.30 -4.61
CA GLU A 186 18.08 -3.87 -4.31
C GLU A 186 17.02 -3.45 -3.28
N MET A 187 15.76 -3.89 -3.42
CA MET A 187 14.72 -3.60 -2.43
C MET A 187 14.93 -4.33 -1.08
N VAL A 188 15.38 -5.59 -1.06
CA VAL A 188 15.74 -6.30 0.19
C VAL A 188 16.91 -5.61 0.91
N SER A 189 17.89 -5.10 0.16
CA SER A 189 19.00 -4.33 0.72
C SER A 189 18.53 -3.00 1.31
N TRP A 190 17.66 -2.27 0.59
CA TRP A 190 17.07 -1.02 1.06
C TRP A 190 16.20 -1.23 2.31
N LEU A 191 15.32 -2.24 2.34
CA LEU A 191 14.53 -2.59 3.52
C LEU A 191 15.42 -2.91 4.74
N LYS A 192 16.53 -3.63 4.52
CA LYS A 192 17.50 -3.91 5.58
C LYS A 192 18.17 -2.64 6.09
N GLU A 193 18.57 -1.72 5.21
CA GLU A 193 19.15 -0.43 5.57
C GLU A 193 18.16 0.44 6.35
N MET A 194 16.91 0.54 5.89
CA MET A 194 15.85 1.32 6.56
C MET A 194 15.59 0.79 7.97
N TRP A 195 15.44 -0.53 8.13
CA TRP A 195 15.19 -1.13 9.45
C TRP A 195 16.41 -1.09 10.38
N GLN A 196 17.63 -1.14 9.85
CA GLN A 196 18.86 -0.94 10.64
C GLN A 196 19.01 0.51 11.14
N ASN A 197 18.47 1.49 10.42
CA ASN A 197 18.49 2.91 10.79
C ASN A 197 17.20 3.38 11.51
N GLU A 198 16.43 2.43 12.05
CA GLU A 198 15.22 2.65 12.87
C GLU A 198 14.03 3.31 12.14
N TYR A 199 13.96 3.24 10.80
CA TYR A 199 12.80 3.68 10.05
C TYR A 199 11.66 2.66 10.14
N LYS A 200 10.44 3.13 10.39
CA LYS A 200 9.21 2.36 10.10
C LYS A 200 8.92 2.45 8.61
N VAL A 201 8.46 1.37 8.02
CA VAL A 201 8.22 1.26 6.57
C VAL A 201 6.77 0.84 6.32
N ILE A 202 6.12 1.49 5.37
CA ILE A 202 4.82 1.13 4.79
C ILE A 202 4.96 1.11 3.26
N ALA A 203 4.09 0.38 2.55
CA ALA A 203 4.09 0.41 1.08
C ALA A 203 2.75 0.93 0.54
N ASP A 204 2.81 1.79 -0.48
CA ASP A 204 1.65 2.26 -1.21
C ASP A 204 1.33 1.34 -2.39
N PHE A 205 0.20 0.65 -2.28
CA PHE A 205 -0.37 -0.14 -3.38
C PHE A 205 -1.37 0.66 -4.23
N ASP A 206 -1.69 1.90 -3.88
CA ASP A 206 -2.80 2.63 -4.46
C ASP A 206 -2.56 2.93 -5.95
N VAL A 207 -1.36 3.39 -6.34
CA VAL A 207 -1.00 3.54 -7.77
C VAL A 207 -1.03 2.19 -8.51
N ALA A 208 -0.67 1.09 -7.83
CA ALA A 208 -0.65 -0.24 -8.42
C ALA A 208 -2.04 -0.87 -8.58
N LEU A 209 -2.96 -0.65 -7.63
CA LEU A 209 -4.31 -1.23 -7.62
C LEU A 209 -5.38 -0.33 -8.25
N LYS A 210 -5.21 1.01 -8.22
CA LYS A 210 -6.15 1.95 -8.84
C LYS A 210 -6.33 1.67 -10.32
N PHE A 211 -7.58 1.57 -10.75
CA PHE A 211 -7.94 1.72 -12.15
C PHE A 211 -7.79 3.21 -12.49
N ARG A 212 -6.61 3.59 -13.01
CA ARG A 212 -6.41 4.91 -13.63
C ARG A 212 -7.32 4.98 -14.86
N VAL A 213 -8.48 5.62 -14.68
CA VAL A 213 -9.21 6.21 -15.80
C VAL A 213 -8.23 7.13 -16.53
N PRO A 214 -8.02 6.97 -17.86
CA PRO A 214 -7.16 7.87 -18.60
C PRO A 214 -7.76 9.29 -18.59
N GLU A 215 -6.96 10.26 -18.15
CA GLU A 215 -7.30 11.68 -18.27
C GLU A 215 -7.41 12.09 -19.75
N GLN A 216 -8.21 13.12 -20.03
CA GLN A 216 -8.55 13.60 -21.39
C GLN A 216 -7.69 14.79 -21.82
#